data_AF-A0A914PSM2-F1
#
_entry.id   AF-A0A914PSM2-F1
#
_cell.length_a   1.000
_cell.length_b   1.000
_cell.length_c   1.000
_cell.angle_alpha   90.00
_cell.angle_beta   90.00
_cell.angle_gamma   90.00
#
_symmetry.space_group_name_H-M   'P 1'
#
loop_
_entity.id
_entity.type
_entity.pdbx_description
1 polymer ?
#
loop_
_entity_poly.entity_id
_entity_poly.type
_entity_poly.pdbx_seq_one_letter_code
_entity_poly.pdbx_strand_id
1 'polypeptide(L)'
;MENVELKVKVSIEERLTIASASILKFQMENPTLYEMIQYQNVSSWGYIASFTKIVEFRQTKKIESMITLDDEDNCPLFDFLFNCTDGSYEQTSAVEALINETLIEICGDMTLSITKKNVAIFKALSKFFSINAEWQFKFFTSKMIGFGSFQQFFQITKSFYQKTQVDVILEGDVEECGFMVAFKNQLEMIKTDTSISMSIKGTLNQFYARILQQLKLGGLKGKARLAIIIKEIRKLIKFHPQPEFIKCILGINIFDFGSFLDLIFCGPGKIGFEPKPTPMIPSPKPTCSCTCGSTFMP
;
A
#
# COMPACT_ATOMS: atom_id res chain seq x y z
N MET A 1 27.86 40.89 6.23
CA MET A 1 27.04 39.86 6.89
C MET A 1 26.28 39.12 5.81
N GLU A 2 26.81 37.99 5.39
CA GLU A 2 26.16 37.12 4.40
C GLU A 2 24.96 36.42 5.05
N ASN A 3 23.81 36.57 4.41
CA ASN A 3 22.63 35.76 4.68
C ASN A 3 22.92 34.33 4.21
N VAL A 4 23.25 33.44 5.15
CA VAL A 4 23.27 32.00 4.91
C VAL A 4 21.82 31.50 5.01
N GLU A 5 21.03 31.70 3.96
CA GLU A 5 19.85 30.86 3.72
C GLU A 5 20.36 29.46 3.32
N LEU A 6 20.65 28.62 4.30
CA LEU A 6 20.72 27.17 4.09
C LEU A 6 19.30 26.66 3.81
N LYS A 7 18.79 26.91 2.60
CA LYS A 7 17.70 26.12 2.02
C LYS A 7 18.27 24.73 1.75
N VAL A 8 18.29 23.89 2.78
CA VAL A 8 18.51 22.45 2.64
C VAL A 8 17.47 21.97 1.63
N LYS A 9 17.89 21.70 0.40
CA LYS A 9 17.02 21.13 -0.63
C LYS A 9 16.67 19.72 -0.16
N VAL A 10 15.55 19.59 0.56
CA VAL A 10 14.95 18.31 0.93
C VAL A 10 14.88 17.45 -0.32
N SER A 11 15.42 16.24 -0.26
CA SER A 11 15.48 15.34 -1.41
C SER A 11 14.06 14.98 -1.88
N ILE A 12 13.90 14.58 -3.15
CA ILE A 12 12.58 14.15 -3.65
C ILE A 12 12.05 12.97 -2.82
N GLU A 13 12.92 12.04 -2.44
CA GLU A 13 12.55 10.87 -1.65
C GLU A 13 12.03 11.23 -0.25
N GLU A 14 12.68 12.20 0.39
CA GLU A 14 12.27 12.69 1.69
C GLU A 14 10.92 13.45 1.61
N ARG A 15 10.70 14.25 0.56
CA ARG A 15 9.40 14.89 0.31
C ARG A 15 8.28 13.88 0.08
N LEU A 16 8.55 12.83 -0.69
CA LEU A 16 7.59 11.74 -0.93
C LEU A 16 7.25 11.00 0.37
N THR A 17 8.25 10.78 1.22
CA THR A 17 8.08 10.13 2.52
C THR A 17 7.22 10.99 3.45
N ILE A 18 7.49 12.29 3.54
CA ILE A 18 6.70 13.24 4.33
C ILE A 18 5.25 13.27 3.84
N ALA A 19 5.04 13.43 2.53
CA ALA A 19 3.69 13.46 1.95
C ALA A 19 2.93 12.16 2.22
N SER A 20 3.58 11.00 2.08
CA SER A 20 2.95 9.72 2.38
C SER A 20 2.63 9.56 3.86
N ALA A 21 3.50 10.00 4.76
CA ALA A 21 3.24 9.99 6.20
C ALA A 21 2.05 10.89 6.56
N SER A 22 1.94 12.07 5.94
CA SER A 22 0.78 12.97 6.11
C SER A 22 -0.52 12.35 5.60
N ILE A 23 -0.51 11.68 4.45
CA ILE A 23 -1.69 10.98 3.91
C ILE A 23 -2.12 9.83 4.84
N LEU A 24 -1.16 9.06 5.35
CA LEU A 24 -1.43 7.94 6.26
C LEU A 24 -1.95 8.43 7.62
N LYS A 25 -1.40 9.53 8.14
CA LYS A 25 -1.94 10.19 9.32
C LYS A 25 -3.38 10.68 9.08
N PHE A 26 -3.64 11.34 7.95
CA PHE A 26 -4.99 11.76 7.57
C PHE A 26 -5.96 10.57 7.48
N GLN A 27 -5.51 9.43 6.93
CA GLN A 27 -6.29 8.19 6.90
C GLN A 27 -6.70 7.73 8.30
N MET A 28 -5.76 7.75 9.26
CA MET A 28 -6.03 7.33 10.64
C MET A 28 -6.98 8.29 11.37
N GLU A 29 -6.81 9.60 11.15
CA GLU A 29 -7.65 10.64 11.78
C GLU A 29 -9.03 10.75 11.15
N ASN A 30 -9.15 10.47 9.85
CA ASN A 30 -10.36 10.69 9.07
C ASN A 30 -10.68 9.49 8.17
N PRO A 31 -10.91 8.29 8.72
CA PRO A 31 -11.06 7.06 7.95
C PRO A 31 -12.19 7.14 6.91
N THR A 32 -13.35 7.68 7.29
CA THR A 32 -14.50 7.84 6.39
C THR A 32 -14.21 8.78 5.22
N LEU A 33 -13.52 9.89 5.46
CA LEU A 33 -13.15 10.83 4.39
C LEU A 33 -12.07 10.23 3.50
N TYR A 34 -11.08 9.56 4.09
CA TYR A 34 -10.06 8.85 3.34
C TYR A 34 -10.69 7.82 2.40
N GLU A 35 -11.69 7.06 2.85
CA GLU A 35 -12.42 6.11 2.01
C GLU A 35 -13.09 6.76 0.80
N MET A 36 -13.50 8.03 0.90
CA MET A 36 -14.10 8.78 -0.20
C MET A 36 -13.06 9.30 -1.19
N ILE A 37 -11.85 9.65 -0.72
CA ILE A 37 -10.83 10.31 -1.56
C ILE A 37 -9.74 9.36 -2.08
N GLN A 38 -9.49 8.23 -1.43
CA GLN A 38 -8.33 7.37 -1.73
C GLN A 38 -8.32 6.83 -3.17
N TYR A 39 -9.50 6.76 -3.79
CA TYR A 39 -9.72 6.33 -5.18
C TYR A 39 -9.96 7.47 -6.16
N GLN A 40 -9.73 8.72 -5.75
CA GLN A 40 -9.68 9.84 -6.67
C GLN A 40 -8.39 9.79 -7.47
N ASN A 41 -8.52 9.97 -8.79
CA ASN A 41 -7.39 9.99 -9.70
C ASN A 41 -6.68 11.35 -9.61
N VAL A 42 -5.39 11.33 -9.30
CA VAL A 42 -4.49 12.47 -9.26
C VAL A 42 -3.69 12.51 -10.57
N SER A 43 -4.31 13.02 -11.64
CA SER A 43 -3.65 13.29 -12.93
C SER A 43 -2.74 12.13 -13.40
N SER A 44 -1.48 12.39 -13.72
CA SER A 44 -0.49 11.40 -14.16
C SER A 44 0.03 10.47 -13.06
N TRP A 45 -0.35 10.69 -11.80
CA TRP A 45 0.17 9.95 -10.64
C TRP A 45 -0.70 8.72 -10.30
N GLY A 46 -1.90 8.63 -10.87
CA GLY A 46 -2.86 7.59 -10.54
C GLY A 46 -3.63 7.91 -9.26
N TYR A 47 -4.07 6.89 -8.52
CA TYR A 47 -4.91 7.09 -7.34
C TYR A 47 -4.10 7.47 -6.09
N ILE A 48 -4.69 8.19 -5.13
CA ILE A 48 -4.04 8.51 -3.84
C ILE A 48 -3.54 7.23 -3.14
N ALA A 49 -4.32 6.15 -3.16
CA ALA A 49 -3.89 4.85 -2.62
C ALA A 49 -2.68 4.24 -3.34
N SER A 50 -2.45 4.57 -4.62
CA SER A 50 -1.26 4.11 -5.35
C SER A 50 -0.01 4.86 -4.92
N PHE A 51 -0.15 6.13 -4.54
CA PHE A 51 0.96 6.96 -4.07
C PHE A 51 1.59 6.40 -2.78
N THR A 52 0.78 6.06 -1.77
CA THR A 52 1.27 5.50 -0.50
C THR A 52 2.04 4.19 -0.75
N LYS A 53 1.52 3.33 -1.63
CA LYS A 53 2.14 2.05 -1.99
C LYS A 53 3.46 2.19 -2.76
N ILE A 54 3.60 3.22 -3.61
CA ILE A 54 4.89 3.52 -4.27
C ILE A 54 5.94 3.93 -3.24
N VAL A 55 5.56 4.72 -2.24
CA VAL A 55 6.48 5.13 -1.18
C VAL A 55 6.86 3.93 -0.30
N GLU A 56 5.91 3.07 0.07
CA GLU A 56 6.18 1.81 0.78
C GLU A 56 7.21 0.93 0.03
N PHE A 57 7.05 0.79 -1.29
CA PHE A 57 8.00 0.04 -2.12
C PHE A 57 9.42 0.64 -2.09
N ARG A 58 9.53 1.98 -2.13
CA ARG A 58 10.84 2.65 -2.03
C ARG A 58 11.48 2.43 -0.66
N GLN A 59 10.69 2.58 0.40
CA GLN A 59 11.13 2.42 1.78
C GLN A 59 11.46 0.98 2.16
N THR A 60 10.97 0.00 1.40
CA THR A 60 11.38 -1.42 1.55
C THR A 60 12.90 -1.60 1.44
N LYS A 61 13.61 -0.73 0.72
CA LYS A 61 15.09 -0.77 0.63
C LYS A 61 15.81 -0.35 1.92
N LYS A 62 15.11 0.35 2.82
CA LYS A 62 15.64 0.82 4.12
C LYS A 62 15.10 0.00 5.29
N ILE A 63 14.27 -1.01 5.05
CA ILE A 63 13.60 -1.74 6.13
C ILE A 63 14.60 -2.52 6.98
N GLU A 64 15.67 -3.02 6.36
CA GLU A 64 16.72 -3.78 7.04
C GLU A 64 17.41 -2.94 8.10
N SER A 65 17.80 -1.70 7.80
CA SER A 65 18.44 -0.82 8.79
C SER A 65 17.55 -0.47 9.98
N MET A 66 16.23 -0.67 9.90
CA MET A 66 15.33 -0.43 11.02
C MET A 66 15.32 -1.57 12.05
N ILE A 67 15.82 -2.75 11.67
CA ILE A 67 15.72 -3.98 12.46
C ILE A 67 17.07 -4.70 12.62
N THR A 68 18.15 -4.08 12.14
CA THR A 68 19.52 -4.56 12.39
C THR A 68 19.93 -4.11 13.78
N LEU A 69 20.37 -5.07 14.60
CA LEU A 69 20.91 -4.80 15.93
C LEU A 69 22.30 -4.16 15.83
N ASP A 70 22.57 -3.20 16.71
CA ASP A 70 23.92 -2.72 16.99
C ASP A 70 24.62 -3.59 18.05
N ASP A 71 25.80 -3.15 18.51
CA ASP A 71 26.62 -3.88 19.49
C ASP A 71 25.97 -3.95 20.90
N GLU A 72 24.90 -3.19 21.15
CA GLU A 72 24.16 -3.14 22.42
C GLU A 72 22.79 -3.84 22.32
N ASP A 73 22.59 -4.69 21.31
CA ASP A 73 21.31 -5.36 21.00
C ASP A 73 20.14 -4.39 20.76
N ASN A 74 20.44 -3.15 20.34
CA ASN A 74 19.45 -2.13 20.08
C ASN A 74 19.25 -1.90 18.57
N CYS A 75 18.10 -1.37 18.17
CA CYS A 75 17.87 -0.96 16.78
C CYS A 75 16.85 0.20 16.71
N PRO A 76 16.76 0.91 15.56
CA PRO A 76 15.85 2.04 15.41
C PRO A 76 14.36 1.71 15.64
N LEU A 77 13.93 0.47 15.43
CA LEU A 77 12.58 0.04 15.80
C LEU A 77 12.38 0.05 17.32
N PHE A 78 13.35 -0.42 18.10
CA PHE A 78 13.23 -0.51 19.56
C PHE A 78 13.24 0.88 20.17
N ASP A 79 14.18 1.72 19.76
CA ASP A 79 14.21 3.14 20.13
C ASP A 79 12.88 3.82 19.85
N PHE A 80 12.28 3.57 18.68
CA PHE A 80 10.99 4.13 18.34
C PHE A 80 9.88 3.65 19.29
N LEU A 81 9.80 2.34 19.55
CA LEU A 81 8.75 1.76 20.39
C LEU A 81 8.83 2.31 21.82
N PHE A 82 10.04 2.38 22.39
CA PHE A 82 10.30 2.98 23.69
C PHE A 82 9.95 4.47 23.74
N ASN A 83 10.40 5.25 22.75
CA ASN A 83 10.14 6.70 22.72
C ASN A 83 8.67 7.04 22.44
N CYS A 84 7.88 6.08 21.94
CA CYS A 84 6.44 6.25 21.75
C CYS A 84 5.62 5.98 23.00
N THR A 85 6.21 5.52 24.10
CA THR A 85 5.47 5.38 25.36
C THR A 85 5.13 6.77 25.92
N ASP A 86 4.12 6.87 26.77
CA ASP A 86 3.77 8.09 27.52
C ASP A 86 4.50 8.17 28.86
N GLY A 87 5.44 7.24 29.12
CA GLY A 87 6.10 7.07 30.41
C GLY A 87 5.24 6.38 31.47
N SER A 88 4.02 5.93 31.15
CA SER A 88 3.27 5.07 32.08
C SER A 88 3.98 3.74 32.26
N TYR A 89 3.96 3.23 33.49
CA TYR A 89 4.60 1.96 33.84
C TYR A 89 4.03 0.80 33.01
N GLU A 90 2.71 0.78 32.81
CA GLU A 90 2.01 -0.25 32.03
C GLU A 90 2.47 -0.28 30.58
N GLN A 91 2.44 0.87 29.88
CA GLN A 91 2.84 0.93 28.48
C GLN A 91 4.33 0.65 28.29
N THR A 92 5.16 1.17 29.20
CA THR A 92 6.61 0.95 29.17
C THR A 92 6.94 -0.52 29.40
N SER A 93 6.36 -1.16 30.42
CA SER A 93 6.57 -2.58 30.71
C SER A 93 6.10 -3.48 29.56
N ALA A 94 4.96 -3.17 28.93
CA ALA A 94 4.43 -3.94 27.82
C ALA A 94 5.33 -3.82 26.55
N VAL A 95 5.88 -2.63 26.30
CA VAL A 95 6.84 -2.41 25.21
C VAL A 95 8.17 -3.12 25.50
N GLU A 96 8.67 -3.04 26.74
CA GLU A 96 9.87 -3.77 27.18
C GLU A 96 9.70 -5.27 26.99
N ALA A 97 8.55 -5.84 27.39
CA ALA A 97 8.26 -7.25 27.19
C ALA A 97 8.24 -7.63 25.70
N LEU A 98 7.56 -6.84 24.86
CA LEU A 98 7.56 -7.06 23.40
C LEU A 98 9.00 -7.08 22.83
N ILE A 99 9.84 -6.15 23.26
CA ILE A 99 11.22 -6.03 22.76
C ILE A 99 12.06 -7.20 23.27
N ASN A 100 12.15 -7.38 24.58
CA ASN A 100 13.07 -8.31 25.23
C ASN A 100 12.66 -9.77 25.04
N GLU A 101 11.36 -10.07 25.02
CA GLU A 101 10.87 -11.46 24.92
C GLU A 101 10.61 -11.89 23.47
N THR A 102 10.67 -11.00 22.48
CA THR A 102 10.29 -11.36 21.11
C THR A 102 11.13 -10.66 20.05
N LEU A 103 11.21 -9.33 20.05
CA LEU A 103 11.83 -8.63 18.92
C LEU A 103 13.35 -8.75 18.89
N ILE A 104 14.04 -8.76 20.04
CA ILE A 104 15.49 -8.99 20.11
C ILE A 104 15.85 -10.33 19.47
N GLU A 105 15.16 -11.41 19.86
CA GLU A 105 15.39 -12.75 19.29
C GLU A 105 15.21 -12.77 17.77
N ILE A 106 14.11 -12.18 17.28
CA ILE A 106 13.83 -12.13 15.83
C ILE A 106 14.90 -11.33 15.07
N CYS A 107 15.30 -10.17 15.62
CA CYS A 107 16.27 -9.28 14.98
C CYS A 107 17.70 -9.85 15.04
N GLY A 108 18.06 -10.52 16.14
CA GLY A 108 19.37 -11.14 16.36
C GLY A 108 19.57 -12.51 15.67
N ASP A 109 18.51 -13.18 15.25
CA ASP A 109 18.63 -14.48 14.57
C ASP A 109 19.27 -14.36 13.18
N MET A 110 20.54 -14.76 13.08
CA MET A 110 21.33 -14.72 11.83
C MET A 110 20.91 -15.78 10.80
N THR A 111 20.09 -16.75 11.19
CA THR A 111 19.57 -17.80 10.29
C THR A 111 18.32 -17.35 9.54
N LEU A 112 17.61 -16.33 10.04
CA LEU A 112 16.43 -15.79 9.40
C LEU A 112 16.81 -14.81 8.29
N SER A 113 16.29 -15.05 7.09
CA SER A 113 16.34 -14.06 6.03
C SER A 113 15.55 -12.80 6.39
N ILE A 114 15.89 -11.67 5.78
CA ILE A 114 15.20 -10.39 6.01
C ILE A 114 13.67 -10.50 5.83
N THR A 115 13.23 -11.32 4.88
CA THR A 115 11.80 -11.59 4.66
C THR A 115 11.19 -12.29 5.87
N LYS A 116 11.83 -13.36 6.38
CA LYS A 116 11.31 -14.10 7.55
C LYS A 116 11.30 -13.22 8.81
N LYS A 117 12.33 -12.40 9.03
CA LYS A 117 12.36 -11.42 10.12
C LYS A 117 11.16 -10.47 10.06
N ASN A 118 10.95 -9.81 8.92
CA ASN A 118 9.82 -8.89 8.74
C ASN A 118 8.45 -9.56 8.92
N VAL A 119 8.31 -10.82 8.50
CA VAL A 119 7.07 -11.60 8.75
C VAL A 119 6.85 -11.84 10.24
N ALA A 120 7.88 -12.24 10.98
CA ALA A 120 7.79 -12.48 12.41
C ALA A 120 7.51 -11.17 13.18
N ILE A 121 8.20 -10.08 12.81
CA ILE A 121 7.96 -8.74 13.36
C ILE A 121 6.51 -8.30 13.12
N PHE A 122 5.98 -8.45 11.90
CA PHE A 122 4.59 -8.12 11.60
C PHE A 122 3.62 -8.87 12.51
N LYS A 123 3.84 -10.18 12.70
CA LYS A 123 3.00 -11.00 13.59
C LYS A 123 3.09 -10.57 15.05
N ALA A 124 4.30 -10.31 15.54
CA ALA A 124 4.52 -9.83 16.91
C ALA A 124 3.83 -8.48 17.16
N LEU A 125 4.02 -7.51 16.27
CA LEU A 125 3.37 -6.20 16.35
C LEU A 125 1.85 -6.30 16.21
N SER A 126 1.35 -7.13 15.29
CA SER A 126 -0.10 -7.34 15.13
C SER A 126 -0.73 -7.92 16.39
N LYS A 127 -0.07 -8.90 17.02
CA LYS A 127 -0.50 -9.46 18.31
C LYS A 127 -0.48 -8.39 19.41
N PHE A 128 0.62 -7.63 19.50
CA PHE A 128 0.76 -6.56 20.48
C PHE A 128 -0.37 -5.51 20.38
N PHE A 129 -0.65 -5.01 19.17
CA PHE A 129 -1.72 -4.01 18.98
C PHE A 129 -3.14 -4.61 19.04
N SER A 130 -3.30 -5.93 18.89
CA SER A 130 -4.59 -6.57 19.16
C SER A 130 -4.94 -6.60 20.65
N ILE A 131 -3.92 -6.67 21.51
CA ILE A 131 -4.07 -6.67 22.97
C ILE A 131 -4.18 -5.22 23.49
N ASN A 132 -3.39 -4.31 22.92
CA ASN A 132 -3.29 -2.91 23.35
C ASN A 132 -3.81 -1.96 22.26
N ALA A 133 -5.08 -2.15 21.86
CA ALA A 133 -5.69 -1.48 20.71
C ALA A 133 -5.75 0.06 20.88
N GLU A 134 -5.93 0.52 22.11
CA GLU A 134 -5.98 1.94 22.47
C GLU A 134 -4.65 2.67 22.24
N TRP A 135 -3.52 1.97 22.18
CA TRP A 135 -2.21 2.58 21.89
C TRP A 135 -1.92 2.67 20.39
N GLN A 136 -2.64 1.89 19.57
CA GLN A 136 -2.34 1.74 18.14
C GLN A 136 -2.29 3.07 17.40
N PHE A 137 -3.26 3.95 17.65
CA PHE A 137 -3.34 5.25 16.96
C PHE A 137 -2.09 6.11 17.24
N LYS A 138 -1.66 6.20 18.51
CA LYS A 138 -0.46 6.95 18.91
C LYS A 138 0.78 6.42 18.20
N PHE A 139 1.00 5.11 18.24
CA PHE A 139 2.15 4.49 17.59
C PHE A 139 2.12 4.71 16.08
N PHE A 140 0.98 4.48 15.41
CA PHE A 140 0.89 4.52 13.96
C PHE A 140 1.06 5.93 13.38
N THR A 141 0.63 6.96 14.12
CA THR A 141 0.76 8.36 13.69
C THR A 141 2.11 8.99 14.04
N SER A 142 2.92 8.33 14.88
CA SER A 142 4.27 8.80 15.26
C SER A 142 5.31 8.60 14.15
N LYS A 143 6.28 9.51 14.13
CA LYS A 143 7.38 9.51 13.17
C LYS A 143 8.50 8.57 13.64
N MET A 144 8.97 7.73 12.74
CA MET A 144 10.22 6.98 12.88
C MET A 144 11.36 7.78 12.26
N ILE A 145 12.35 8.14 13.07
CA ILE A 145 13.52 8.90 12.63
C ILE A 145 14.26 8.09 11.55
N GLY A 146 14.69 8.76 10.47
CA GLY A 146 15.41 8.13 9.36
C GLY A 146 14.56 7.29 8.39
N PHE A 147 13.30 7.01 8.71
CA PHE A 147 12.44 6.14 7.90
C PHE A 147 11.19 6.83 7.36
N GLY A 148 10.36 7.41 8.24
CA GLY A 148 9.02 7.87 7.87
C GLY A 148 8.06 7.83 9.07
N SER A 149 6.90 7.21 8.93
CA SER A 149 6.01 6.88 10.06
C SER A 149 6.05 5.39 10.39
N PHE A 150 5.65 5.06 11.62
CA PHE A 150 5.52 3.66 12.01
C PHE A 150 4.43 2.92 11.24
N GLN A 151 3.35 3.61 10.87
CA GLN A 151 2.37 3.03 9.96
C GLN A 151 3.00 2.58 8.63
N GLN A 152 3.94 3.34 8.07
CA GLN A 152 4.66 2.90 6.86
C GLN A 152 5.49 1.65 7.13
N PHE A 153 6.23 1.61 8.24
CA PHE A 153 7.01 0.44 8.65
C PHE A 153 6.09 -0.79 8.80
N PHE A 154 4.97 -0.63 9.51
CA PHE A 154 3.99 -1.68 9.72
C PHE A 154 3.37 -2.19 8.40
N GLN A 155 3.05 -1.31 7.45
CA GLN A 155 2.55 -1.72 6.13
C GLN A 155 3.61 -2.46 5.29
N ILE A 156 4.88 -2.10 5.42
CA ILE A 156 5.98 -2.79 4.71
C ILE A 156 6.17 -4.20 5.30
N THR A 157 6.21 -4.35 6.62
CA THR A 157 6.29 -5.67 7.27
C THR A 157 5.07 -6.54 6.93
N LYS A 158 3.86 -5.96 6.93
CA LYS A 158 2.64 -6.59 6.43
C LYS A 158 2.78 -7.07 4.98
N SER A 159 3.40 -6.27 4.11
CA SER A 159 3.62 -6.64 2.71
C SER A 159 4.54 -7.86 2.56
N PHE A 160 5.54 -8.03 3.44
CA PHE A 160 6.33 -9.26 3.49
C PHE A 160 5.49 -10.47 3.92
N TYR A 161 4.65 -10.31 4.95
CA TYR A 161 3.69 -11.34 5.36
C TYR A 161 2.77 -11.76 4.21
N GLN A 162 2.09 -10.80 3.57
CA GLN A 162 1.19 -11.07 2.45
C GLN A 162 1.88 -11.83 1.32
N LYS A 163 3.12 -11.47 0.95
CA LYS A 163 3.89 -12.20 -0.06
C LYS A 163 4.11 -13.67 0.29
N THR A 164 4.30 -14.01 1.57
CA THR A 164 4.40 -15.41 2.01
C THR A 164 3.06 -16.13 2.03
N GLN A 165 1.96 -15.39 2.18
CA GLN A 165 0.60 -15.97 2.21
C GLN A 165 0.01 -16.20 0.81
N VAL A 166 0.57 -15.61 -0.25
CA VAL A 166 0.07 -15.77 -1.63
C VAL A 166 -0.14 -17.22 -2.00
N ASP A 167 0.86 -18.07 -1.74
CA ASP A 167 0.76 -19.48 -2.13
C ASP A 167 -0.28 -20.19 -1.26
N VAL A 168 -0.37 -19.87 0.05
CA VAL A 168 -1.38 -20.42 0.96
C VAL A 168 -2.82 -20.11 0.51
N ILE A 169 -3.12 -18.85 0.20
CA ILE A 169 -4.49 -18.44 -0.17
C ILE A 169 -4.90 -18.88 -1.58
N LEU A 170 -3.93 -19.23 -2.42
CA LEU A 170 -4.14 -19.68 -3.81
C LEU A 170 -3.86 -21.17 -4.01
N GLU A 171 -3.52 -21.92 -2.97
CA GLU A 171 -3.31 -23.37 -3.03
C GLU A 171 -4.64 -24.14 -3.02
N GLY A 172 -4.58 -25.42 -3.40
CA GLY A 172 -5.74 -26.32 -3.42
C GLY A 172 -6.63 -26.18 -4.65
N ASP A 173 -7.83 -26.75 -4.55
CA ASP A 173 -8.82 -26.71 -5.62
C ASP A 173 -9.32 -25.29 -5.85
N VAL A 174 -9.55 -24.94 -7.12
CA VAL A 174 -9.85 -23.56 -7.53
C VAL A 174 -11.09 -23.02 -6.81
N GLU A 175 -12.13 -23.83 -6.63
CA GLU A 175 -13.38 -23.39 -5.99
C GLU A 175 -13.28 -23.27 -4.47
N GLU A 176 -12.29 -23.92 -3.87
CA GLU A 176 -12.14 -24.05 -2.42
C GLU A 176 -10.93 -23.29 -1.88
N CYS A 177 -10.08 -22.74 -2.76
CA CYS A 177 -8.94 -21.95 -2.31
C CYS A 177 -9.40 -20.70 -1.55
N GLY A 178 -8.61 -20.28 -0.56
CA GLY A 178 -8.97 -19.20 0.36
C GLY A 178 -9.37 -17.91 -0.35
N PHE A 179 -8.71 -17.57 -1.47
CA PHE A 179 -9.07 -16.43 -2.30
C PHE A 179 -10.51 -16.51 -2.85
N MET A 180 -10.87 -17.64 -3.47
CA MET A 180 -12.18 -17.78 -4.12
C MET A 180 -13.31 -17.85 -3.09
N VAL A 181 -13.08 -18.53 -1.97
CA VAL A 181 -14.03 -18.57 -0.84
C VAL A 181 -14.26 -17.17 -0.28
N ALA A 182 -13.19 -16.42 0.00
CA ALA A 182 -13.31 -15.06 0.52
C ALA A 182 -14.02 -14.13 -0.47
N PHE A 183 -13.68 -14.21 -1.76
CA PHE A 183 -14.33 -13.40 -2.78
C PHE A 183 -15.82 -13.75 -2.93
N LYS A 184 -16.18 -15.03 -2.90
CA LYS A 184 -17.59 -15.47 -2.91
C LYS A 184 -18.36 -14.91 -1.71
N ASN A 185 -17.80 -14.98 -0.51
CA ASN A 185 -18.44 -14.46 0.70
C ASN A 185 -18.70 -12.95 0.61
N GLN A 186 -17.72 -12.19 0.10
CA GLN A 186 -17.87 -10.74 -0.11
C GLN A 186 -18.96 -10.42 -1.16
N LEU A 187 -19.08 -11.23 -2.22
CA LEU A 187 -20.16 -11.06 -3.21
C LEU A 187 -21.54 -11.30 -2.59
N GLU A 188 -21.69 -12.30 -1.72
CA GLU A 188 -22.96 -12.52 -1.02
C GLU A 188 -23.33 -11.33 -0.12
N MET A 189 -22.35 -10.75 0.59
CA MET A 189 -22.59 -9.52 1.35
C MET A 189 -23.03 -8.36 0.45
N ILE A 190 -22.31 -8.12 -0.64
CA ILE A 190 -22.62 -7.06 -1.62
C ILE A 190 -24.01 -7.25 -2.24
N LYS A 191 -24.45 -8.49 -2.50
CA LYS A 191 -25.79 -8.75 -3.05
C LYS A 191 -26.88 -8.20 -2.15
N THR A 192 -26.71 -8.29 -0.83
CA THR A 192 -27.70 -7.81 0.16
C THR A 192 -27.62 -6.30 0.44
N ASP A 193 -26.54 -5.63 0.06
CA ASP A 193 -26.37 -4.19 0.28
C ASP A 193 -27.23 -3.36 -0.68
N THR A 194 -28.18 -2.60 -0.13
CA THR A 194 -29.13 -1.77 -0.91
C THR A 194 -28.50 -0.49 -1.45
N SER A 195 -27.35 -0.06 -0.94
CA SER A 195 -26.62 1.13 -1.41
C SER A 195 -25.87 0.88 -2.72
N ILE A 196 -25.63 -0.38 -3.08
CA ILE A 196 -24.88 -0.78 -4.26
C ILE A 196 -25.84 -1.03 -5.44
N SER A 197 -25.57 -0.40 -6.59
CA SER A 197 -26.42 -0.54 -7.76
C SER A 197 -26.40 -1.95 -8.36
N MET A 198 -27.52 -2.36 -8.97
CA MET A 198 -27.64 -3.67 -9.64
C MET A 198 -26.61 -3.88 -10.77
N SER A 199 -26.21 -2.80 -11.44
CA SER A 199 -25.18 -2.83 -12.49
C SER A 199 -23.81 -3.24 -11.92
N ILE A 200 -23.41 -2.67 -10.78
CA ILE A 200 -22.18 -3.02 -10.08
C ILE A 200 -22.22 -4.48 -9.64
N LYS A 201 -23.33 -4.91 -9.02
CA LYS A 201 -23.54 -6.31 -8.59
C LYS A 201 -23.43 -7.30 -9.76
N GLY A 202 -24.05 -6.99 -10.91
CA GLY A 202 -23.97 -7.82 -12.11
C GLY A 202 -22.54 -7.94 -12.63
N THR A 203 -21.82 -6.82 -12.70
CA THR A 203 -20.44 -6.78 -13.17
C THR A 203 -19.50 -7.59 -12.27
N LEU A 204 -19.65 -7.49 -10.94
CA LEU A 204 -18.84 -8.25 -9.99
C LEU A 204 -19.08 -9.76 -10.05
N ASN A 205 -20.33 -10.19 -10.23
CA ASN A 205 -20.64 -11.61 -10.42
C ASN A 205 -20.02 -12.16 -11.72
N GLN A 206 -20.09 -11.40 -12.82
CA GLN A 206 -19.42 -11.78 -14.08
C GLN A 206 -17.90 -11.83 -13.91
N PHE A 207 -17.32 -10.89 -13.16
CA PHE A 207 -15.90 -10.86 -12.88
C PHE A 207 -15.43 -12.09 -12.09
N TYR A 208 -16.18 -12.48 -11.04
CA TYR A 208 -15.92 -13.71 -10.29
C TYR A 208 -15.99 -14.95 -11.17
N ALA A 209 -17.05 -15.10 -11.97
CA ALA A 209 -17.21 -16.24 -12.88
C ALA A 209 -16.06 -16.32 -13.89
N ARG A 210 -15.59 -15.17 -14.39
CA ARG A 210 -14.44 -15.09 -15.29
C ARG A 210 -13.14 -15.53 -14.64
N ILE A 211 -12.84 -15.05 -13.42
CA ILE A 211 -11.65 -15.52 -12.69
C ILE A 211 -11.73 -17.03 -12.48
N LEU A 212 -12.88 -17.53 -12.00
CA LEU A 212 -13.08 -18.94 -11.75
C LEU A 212 -12.79 -19.79 -12.99
N GLN A 213 -13.34 -19.39 -14.14
CA GLN A 213 -13.12 -20.07 -15.41
C GLN A 213 -11.63 -20.04 -15.83
N GLN A 214 -10.97 -18.88 -15.74
CA GLN A 214 -9.56 -18.74 -16.11
C GLN A 214 -8.63 -19.58 -15.23
N LEU A 215 -8.94 -19.69 -13.93
CA LEU A 215 -8.16 -20.51 -13.00
C LEU A 215 -8.37 -22.01 -13.24
N LYS A 216 -9.59 -22.45 -13.59
CA LYS A 216 -9.89 -23.85 -13.92
C LYS A 216 -9.22 -24.34 -15.21
N LEU A 217 -9.10 -23.48 -16.23
CA LEU A 217 -8.56 -23.86 -17.54
C LEU A 217 -7.05 -24.11 -17.55
N GLY A 218 -6.31 -23.67 -16.54
CA GLY A 218 -4.84 -23.65 -16.59
C GLY A 218 -4.09 -24.63 -15.71
N GLY A 219 -4.77 -25.40 -14.83
CA GLY A 219 -4.08 -26.25 -13.82
C GLY A 219 -3.07 -25.48 -12.95
N LEU A 220 -3.19 -24.15 -12.90
CA LEU A 220 -2.19 -23.25 -12.34
C LEU A 220 -2.21 -23.33 -10.82
N LYS A 221 -1.09 -23.00 -10.17
CA LYS A 221 -0.95 -22.90 -8.71
C LYS A 221 -0.19 -21.64 -8.31
N GLY A 222 -0.40 -21.19 -7.07
CA GLY A 222 0.37 -20.10 -6.45
C GLY A 222 0.50 -18.84 -7.32
N LYS A 223 1.73 -18.38 -7.52
CA LYS A 223 2.08 -17.19 -8.34
C LYS A 223 1.47 -17.15 -9.75
N ALA A 224 1.24 -18.29 -10.40
CA ALA A 224 0.63 -18.32 -11.72
C ALA A 224 -0.88 -17.97 -11.67
N ARG A 225 -1.59 -18.42 -10.63
CA ARG A 225 -2.97 -17.99 -10.35
C ARG A 225 -3.00 -16.49 -10.03
N LEU A 226 -2.04 -16.01 -9.21
CA LEU A 226 -1.92 -14.60 -8.86
C LEU A 226 -1.78 -13.72 -10.12
N ALA A 227 -0.95 -14.11 -11.08
CA ALA A 227 -0.77 -13.35 -12.32
C ALA A 227 -2.07 -13.22 -13.13
N ILE A 228 -2.90 -14.28 -13.19
CA ILE A 228 -4.22 -14.22 -13.82
C ILE A 228 -5.15 -13.29 -13.06
N ILE A 229 -5.24 -13.45 -11.74
CA ILE A 229 -6.12 -12.63 -10.89
C ILE A 229 -5.77 -11.15 -11.08
N ILE A 230 -4.48 -10.78 -10.98
CA ILE A 230 -4.03 -9.40 -11.18
C ILE A 230 -4.35 -8.89 -12.58
N LYS A 231 -4.15 -9.70 -13.61
CA LYS A 231 -4.47 -9.32 -15.00
C LYS A 231 -5.96 -9.02 -15.15
N GLU A 232 -6.82 -9.85 -14.56
CA GLU A 232 -8.27 -9.66 -14.61
C GLU A 232 -8.70 -8.45 -13.77
N ILE A 233 -8.15 -8.23 -12.57
CA ILE A 233 -8.43 -7.02 -11.77
C ILE A 233 -8.04 -5.76 -12.55
N ARG A 234 -6.86 -5.75 -13.18
CA ARG A 234 -6.40 -4.60 -13.99
C ARG A 234 -7.32 -4.32 -15.17
N LYS A 235 -7.81 -5.36 -15.84
CA LYS A 235 -8.81 -5.19 -16.92
C LYS A 235 -10.11 -4.60 -16.36
N LEU A 236 -10.59 -5.12 -15.25
CA LEU A 236 -11.82 -4.67 -14.61
C LEU A 236 -11.77 -3.17 -14.27
N ILE A 237 -10.71 -2.73 -13.59
CA ILE A 237 -10.45 -1.32 -13.25
C ILE A 237 -10.39 -0.45 -14.52
N LYS A 238 -9.74 -0.94 -15.58
CA LYS A 238 -9.61 -0.20 -16.84
C LYS A 238 -10.95 0.00 -17.55
N PHE A 239 -11.82 -1.01 -17.55
CA PHE A 239 -13.10 -0.96 -18.26
C PHE A 239 -14.22 -0.30 -17.45
N HIS A 240 -14.08 -0.22 -16.13
CA HIS A 240 -15.07 0.36 -15.23
C HIS A 240 -14.40 1.35 -14.26
N PRO A 241 -13.96 2.53 -14.75
CA PRO A 241 -13.22 3.49 -13.94
C PRO A 241 -14.10 4.30 -12.98
N GLN A 242 -15.40 4.00 -12.86
CA GLN A 242 -16.30 4.77 -12.00
C GLN A 242 -15.86 4.68 -10.53
N PRO A 243 -15.74 5.80 -9.79
CA PRO A 243 -15.25 5.81 -8.41
C PRO A 243 -16.02 4.86 -7.47
N GLU A 244 -17.35 4.79 -7.61
CA GLU A 244 -18.20 3.90 -6.82
C GLU A 244 -17.87 2.41 -7.07
N PHE A 245 -17.58 2.05 -8.32
CA PHE A 245 -17.21 0.71 -8.70
C PHE A 245 -15.81 0.34 -8.21
N ILE A 246 -14.84 1.26 -8.37
CA ILE A 246 -13.48 1.11 -7.85
C ILE A 246 -13.50 0.97 -6.32
N LYS A 247 -14.29 1.80 -5.63
CA LYS A 247 -14.50 1.69 -4.18
C LYS A 247 -15.03 0.31 -3.80
N CYS A 248 -16.02 -0.19 -4.53
CA CYS A 248 -16.60 -1.51 -4.26
C CYS A 248 -15.58 -2.64 -4.44
N ILE A 249 -14.85 -2.68 -5.57
CA ILE A 249 -13.85 -3.74 -5.83
C ILE A 249 -12.69 -3.69 -4.84
N LEU A 250 -12.14 -2.50 -4.61
CA LEU A 250 -10.96 -2.36 -3.76
C LEU A 250 -11.31 -2.47 -2.27
N GLY A 251 -12.58 -2.32 -1.91
CA GLY A 251 -13.13 -2.65 -0.60
C GLY A 251 -13.33 -4.15 -0.36
N ILE A 252 -13.20 -5.02 -1.38
CA ILE A 252 -13.28 -6.47 -1.21
C ILE A 252 -12.07 -6.95 -0.42
N ASN A 253 -12.31 -7.43 0.80
CA ASN A 253 -11.30 -7.97 1.68
C ASN A 253 -11.19 -9.50 1.54
N ILE A 254 -9.98 -9.98 1.31
CA ILE A 254 -9.63 -11.38 1.07
C ILE A 254 -9.02 -11.95 2.35
N PHE A 255 -9.84 -12.25 3.36
CA PHE A 255 -9.37 -12.85 4.60
C PHE A 255 -8.18 -12.06 5.22
N ASP A 256 -7.38 -12.67 6.11
CA ASP A 256 -6.17 -12.08 6.72
C ASP A 256 -5.09 -11.60 5.71
N PHE A 257 -5.34 -11.73 4.40
CA PHE A 257 -4.49 -11.18 3.35
C PHE A 257 -4.72 -9.68 3.11
N GLY A 258 -5.97 -9.19 3.08
CA GLY A 258 -6.29 -7.79 2.80
C GLY A 258 -7.00 -7.57 1.45
N SER A 259 -6.80 -6.40 0.85
CA SER A 259 -7.59 -5.93 -0.30
C SER A 259 -7.10 -6.46 -1.66
N PHE A 260 -7.91 -6.23 -2.71
CA PHE A 260 -7.47 -6.46 -4.10
C PHE A 260 -6.27 -5.60 -4.50
N LEU A 261 -6.10 -4.41 -3.91
CA LEU A 261 -4.89 -3.61 -4.13
C LEU A 261 -3.66 -4.36 -3.61
N ASP A 262 -3.75 -4.93 -2.41
CA ASP A 262 -2.64 -5.67 -1.80
C ASP A 262 -2.20 -6.86 -2.67
N LEU A 263 -3.15 -7.52 -3.36
CA LEU A 263 -2.82 -8.56 -4.35
C LEU A 263 -2.04 -8.00 -5.54
N ILE A 264 -2.45 -6.86 -6.10
CA ILE A 264 -1.76 -6.23 -7.23
C ILE A 264 -0.31 -5.92 -6.86
N PHE A 265 -0.04 -5.49 -5.62
CA PHE A 265 1.31 -5.19 -5.14
C PHE A 265 2.13 -6.43 -4.80
N CYS A 266 1.50 -7.58 -4.55
CA CYS A 266 2.21 -8.84 -4.30
C CYS A 266 2.67 -9.55 -5.58
N GLY A 267 2.08 -9.26 -6.75
CA GLY A 267 2.40 -10.00 -7.98
C GLY A 267 3.58 -9.45 -8.79
N PRO A 268 4.15 -10.28 -9.68
CA PRO A 268 5.16 -9.84 -10.62
C PRO A 268 4.52 -8.91 -11.66
N GLY A 269 4.87 -7.63 -11.58
CA GLY A 269 4.52 -6.66 -12.60
C GLY A 269 5.19 -5.34 -12.32
N LYS A 270 5.73 -4.70 -13.37
CA LYS A 270 5.94 -3.25 -13.35
C LYS A 270 4.64 -2.61 -12.85
N ILE A 271 4.76 -1.72 -11.88
CA ILE A 271 3.66 -0.89 -11.41
C ILE A 271 3.01 -0.29 -12.66
N GLY A 272 1.82 -0.77 -13.02
CA GLY A 272 1.13 -0.45 -14.26
C GLY A 272 0.50 0.94 -14.25
N PHE A 273 1.15 1.89 -13.58
CA PHE A 273 0.86 3.32 -13.60
C PHE A 273 2.08 4.04 -14.19
N GLU A 274 2.66 3.53 -15.28
CA GLU A 274 3.42 4.43 -16.14
C GLU A 274 2.37 5.40 -16.71
N PRO A 275 2.41 6.70 -16.36
CA PRO A 275 1.63 7.66 -17.11
C PRO A 275 1.97 7.44 -18.57
N LYS A 276 0.95 7.24 -19.41
CA LYS A 276 1.16 7.41 -20.85
C LYS A 276 1.90 8.74 -20.99
N PRO A 277 3.05 8.80 -21.68
CA PRO A 277 3.65 10.07 -21.98
C PRO A 277 2.54 10.92 -22.58
N THR A 278 2.19 12.01 -21.91
CA THR A 278 1.31 13.01 -22.49
C THR A 278 1.94 13.31 -23.85
N PRO A 279 1.21 13.21 -24.98
CA PRO A 279 1.74 13.64 -26.25
C PRO A 279 2.29 15.05 -26.00
N MET A 280 3.58 15.26 -26.27
CA MET A 280 4.13 16.60 -26.24
C MET A 280 3.24 17.40 -27.17
N ILE A 281 2.39 18.27 -26.62
CA ILE A 281 1.75 19.31 -27.40
C ILE A 281 2.93 20.08 -27.97
N PRO A 282 3.14 20.10 -29.29
CA PRO A 282 4.21 20.86 -29.88
C PRO A 282 4.04 22.28 -29.33
N SER A 283 5.09 22.81 -28.71
CA SER A 283 5.09 24.22 -28.31
C SER A 283 4.58 25.03 -29.52
N PRO A 284 3.64 25.98 -29.32
CA PRO A 284 3.19 26.82 -30.42
C PRO A 284 4.45 27.40 -31.05
N LYS A 285 4.68 27.11 -32.33
CA LYS A 285 5.75 27.79 -33.06
C LYS A 285 5.51 29.28 -32.86
N PRO A 286 6.54 30.06 -32.47
CA PRO A 286 6.38 31.50 -32.44
C PRO A 286 5.91 31.93 -33.83
N THR A 287 4.69 32.44 -33.90
CA THR A 287 4.17 33.08 -35.10
C THR A 287 5.03 34.31 -35.34
N CYS A 288 5.99 34.20 -36.24
CA CYS A 288 6.62 35.35 -36.88
C CYS A 288 5.50 36.18 -37.52
N SER A 289 5.14 37.30 -36.91
CA SER A 289 4.39 38.36 -37.56
C SER A 289 5.35 39.11 -38.50
N CYS A 290 5.53 38.57 -39.71
CA CYS A 290 6.04 39.34 -40.83
C CYS A 290 4.84 39.98 -41.54
N THR A 291 4.49 41.20 -41.15
CA THR A 291 3.70 42.10 -42.00
C THR A 291 4.67 42.85 -42.91
N CYS A 292 4.78 42.38 -44.15
CA CYS A 292 5.37 43.13 -45.26
C CYS A 292 4.33 43.30 -46.37
N GLY A 293 4.32 44.51 -46.96
CA GLY A 293 3.62 44.87 -48.19
C GLY A 293 2.44 45.81 -47.94
N SER A 294 2.65 47.12 -47.98
CA SER A 294 2.42 47.99 -49.16
C SER A 294 0.92 48.07 -49.49
N THR A 295 0.29 49.23 -49.71
CA THR A 295 0.65 50.26 -50.69
C THR A 295 -0.37 51.41 -50.54
N PHE A 296 0.09 52.66 -50.71
CA PHE A 296 -0.61 53.80 -51.33
C PHE A 296 -2.00 54.25 -50.84
N MET A 297 -2.11 55.55 -50.56
CA MET A 297 -3.16 56.41 -51.12
C MET A 297 -2.67 57.87 -51.21
N PRO A 298 -3.23 58.67 -52.15
CA PRO A 298 -2.60 59.83 -52.78
C PRO A 298 -2.42 61.07 -51.90
#